data_AF-A0A1Z7WV11-F1
#
_entry.id   AF-A0A1Z7WV11-F1
#
_cell.length_a   1.000
_cell.length_b   1.000
_cell.length_c   1.000
_cell.angle_alpha   90.00
_cell.angle_beta   90.00
_cell.angle_gamma   90.00
#
_symmetry.space_group_name_H-M   'P 1'
#
loop_
_entity.id
_entity.type
_entity.pdbx_description
1 polymer ?
#
loop_
_entity_poly.entity_id
_entity_poly.type
_entity_poly.pdbx_seq_one_letter_code
_entity_poly.pdbx_strand_id
1 'polypeptide(L)'
;MTLDDLLNKTCLIGLTYIAVNGDVLKQTQLAGTVVKIDEEEGLSVELMKIKGQKPQAEGEKPAIFHLPPLLEAWFVATPGHYKNEEHKVDIIDPDYFVTWDIVKKKDDTEEGVNEWWEWHPRLSSPSVN
;
A
#
# COMPACT_ATOMS: atom_id res chain seq x y z
N MET A 1 -12.35 -10.05 11.56
CA MET A 1 -11.02 -9.45 11.37
C MET A 1 -10.97 -8.16 12.14
N THR A 2 -9.93 -7.95 12.95
CA THR A 2 -9.67 -6.72 13.70
C THR A 2 -8.34 -6.14 13.26
N LEU A 3 -8.07 -4.87 13.54
CA LEU A 3 -6.80 -4.23 13.23
C LEU A 3 -5.62 -5.01 13.80
N ASP A 4 -5.71 -5.45 15.05
CA ASP A 4 -4.69 -6.26 15.73
C ASP A 4 -4.32 -7.57 15.01
N ASP A 5 -5.25 -8.16 14.25
CA ASP A 5 -5.00 -9.40 13.50
C ASP A 5 -4.01 -9.20 12.34
N LEU A 6 -3.81 -7.95 11.93
CA LEU A 6 -2.88 -7.57 10.87
C LEU A 6 -1.44 -7.53 11.35
N LEU A 7 -1.17 -7.51 12.66
CA LEU A 7 0.19 -7.37 13.16
C LEU A 7 1.05 -8.57 12.76
N ASN A 8 2.26 -8.32 12.26
CA ASN A 8 3.17 -9.33 11.72
C ASN A 8 2.62 -10.11 10.51
N LYS A 9 1.57 -9.60 9.86
CA LYS A 9 1.02 -10.20 8.64
C LYS A 9 1.63 -9.58 7.40
N THR A 10 1.78 -10.42 6.39
CA THR A 10 2.29 -9.99 5.09
C THR A 10 1.13 -9.49 4.23
N CYS A 11 1.36 -8.38 3.53
CA CYS A 11 0.35 -7.84 2.65
C CYS A 11 0.92 -7.30 1.35
N LEU A 12 0.10 -7.40 0.31
CA LEU A 12 0.35 -6.81 -0.99
C LEU A 12 -0.55 -5.59 -1.15
N ILE A 13 0.07 -4.42 -1.24
CA ILE A 13 -0.56 -3.10 -1.31
C ILE A 13 -0.63 -2.67 -2.77
N GLY A 14 -1.82 -2.40 -3.30
CA GLY A 14 -2.04 -1.77 -4.59
C GLY A 14 -2.56 -0.34 -4.41
N LEU A 15 -1.84 0.65 -4.91
CA LEU A 15 -2.29 2.04 -4.91
C LEU A 15 -2.58 2.48 -6.34
N THR A 16 -3.75 3.07 -6.55
CA THR A 16 -4.16 3.65 -7.83
C THR A 16 -4.30 5.15 -7.66
N TYR A 17 -3.44 5.92 -8.31
CA TYR A 17 -3.51 7.37 -8.32
C TYR A 17 -4.49 7.82 -9.39
N ILE A 18 -5.48 8.61 -8.98
CA ILE A 18 -6.56 9.10 -9.84
C ILE A 18 -6.50 10.63 -9.85
N ALA A 19 -6.50 11.22 -11.03
CA ALA A 19 -6.56 12.66 -11.23
C ALA A 19 -7.95 13.22 -10.88
N VAL A 20 -8.04 14.55 -10.77
CA VAL A 20 -9.31 15.26 -10.48
C VAL A 20 -10.43 14.97 -11.48
N ASN A 21 -10.07 14.63 -12.71
CA ASN A 21 -10.99 14.35 -13.81
C ASN A 21 -11.42 12.87 -13.84
N GLY A 22 -10.92 12.05 -12.91
CA GLY A 22 -11.19 10.61 -12.84
C GLY A 22 -10.23 9.75 -13.65
N ASP A 23 -9.23 10.32 -14.33
CA ASP A 23 -8.25 9.53 -15.07
C ASP A 23 -7.24 8.85 -14.13
N VAL A 24 -6.92 7.58 -14.41
CA VAL A 24 -5.87 6.87 -13.68
C VAL A 24 -4.51 7.40 -14.12
N LEU A 25 -3.84 8.09 -13.21
CA LEU A 25 -2.50 8.66 -13.44
C LEU A 25 -1.42 7.57 -13.40
N LYS A 26 -1.52 6.69 -12.39
CA LYS A 26 -0.51 5.68 -12.13
C LYS A 26 -1.07 4.59 -11.23
N GLN A 27 -0.61 3.37 -11.44
CA GLN A 27 -0.79 2.29 -10.48
C GLN A 27 0.58 1.90 -9.93
N THR A 28 0.65 1.58 -8.65
CA THR A 28 1.85 1.06 -8.01
C THR A 28 1.47 -0.08 -7.10
N GLN A 29 2.34 -1.08 -7.04
CA GLN A 29 2.22 -2.18 -6.11
C GLN A 29 3.42 -2.20 -5.19
N LEU A 30 3.16 -2.46 -3.92
CA LEU A 30 4.15 -2.58 -2.86
C LEU A 30 3.83 -3.85 -2.09
N ALA A 31 4.85 -4.52 -1.55
CA ALA A 31 4.64 -5.64 -0.64
C ALA A 31 5.42 -5.38 0.64
N GLY A 32 4.83 -5.78 1.76
CA GLY A 32 5.39 -5.48 3.06
C GLY A 32 4.80 -6.34 4.17
N THR A 33 5.31 -6.13 5.37
CA THR A 33 4.83 -6.77 6.59
C THR A 33 4.39 -5.69 7.56
N VAL A 34 3.21 -5.85 8.15
CA VAL A 34 2.72 -4.91 9.16
C VAL A 34 3.55 -5.05 10.42
N VAL A 35 4.22 -3.98 10.83
CA VAL A 35 5.10 -3.95 12.01
C VAL A 35 4.51 -3.16 13.18
N LYS A 36 3.59 -2.23 12.91
CA LYS A 36 2.88 -1.45 13.93
C LYS A 36 1.46 -1.17 13.47
N ILE A 37 0.54 -1.12 14.41
CA ILE A 37 -0.83 -0.70 14.19
C ILE A 37 -1.17 0.35 15.22
N ASP A 38 -1.78 1.42 14.76
CA ASP A 38 -2.20 2.54 15.59
C ASP A 38 -3.56 3.04 15.06
N GLU A 39 -4.54 3.20 15.94
CA GLU A 39 -5.86 3.67 15.52
C GLU A 39 -5.86 5.17 15.17
N GLU A 40 -4.89 5.93 15.69
CA GLU A 40 -4.72 7.36 15.42
C GLU A 40 -3.72 7.59 14.28
N GLU A 41 -2.57 6.90 14.28
CA GLU A 41 -1.51 7.05 13.27
C GLU A 41 -1.68 6.12 12.05
N GLY A 42 -2.48 5.07 12.14
CA GLY A 42 -2.68 4.06 11.10
C GLY A 42 -1.77 2.83 11.21
N LEU A 43 -1.71 2.03 10.13
CA LEU A 43 -0.85 0.85 10.05
C LEU A 43 0.51 1.21 9.47
N SER A 44 1.58 0.78 10.13
CA SER A 44 2.95 0.86 9.62
C SER A 44 3.33 -0.46 9.00
N VAL A 45 3.57 -0.45 7.69
CA VAL A 45 3.99 -1.61 6.90
C VAL A 45 5.45 -1.44 6.53
N GLU A 46 6.29 -2.34 7.00
CA GLU A 46 7.67 -2.45 6.55
C GLU A 46 7.70 -3.04 5.14
N LEU A 47 8.11 -2.24 4.15
CA LEU A 47 8.20 -2.68 2.77
C LEU A 47 9.33 -3.70 2.61
N MET A 48 9.02 -4.79 1.91
CA MET A 48 9.99 -5.85 1.64
C MET A 48 11.10 -5.33 0.71
N LYS A 49 12.31 -5.88 0.89
CA LYS A 49 13.46 -5.55 0.05
C LYS A 49 13.16 -5.92 -1.40
N ILE A 50 13.12 -4.89 -2.23
CA ILE A 50 12.82 -4.99 -3.64
C ILE A 50 14.00 -5.66 -4.38
N LYS A 51 13.72 -6.64 -5.24
CA LYS A 51 14.77 -7.36 -6.00
C LYS A 51 15.54 -6.37 -6.90
N GLY A 52 16.83 -6.19 -6.64
CA GLY A 52 17.69 -5.23 -7.34
C GLY A 52 17.79 -3.83 -6.71
N GLN A 53 17.20 -3.60 -5.53
CA GLN A 53 17.63 -2.52 -4.66
C GLN A 53 18.98 -2.90 -4.05
N LYS A 54 19.90 -1.93 -3.90
CA LYS A 54 21.16 -2.19 -3.19
C LYS A 54 20.82 -2.74 -1.81
N PRO A 55 21.58 -3.73 -1.30
CA PRO A 55 21.40 -4.16 0.08
C PRO A 55 21.45 -2.90 0.95
N GLN A 56 20.33 -2.63 1.62
CA GLN A 56 20.20 -1.56 2.60
C GLN A 56 21.44 -1.60 3.49
N ALA A 57 22.17 -0.49 3.53
CA ALA A 57 23.41 -0.43 4.30
C ALA A 57 23.10 -0.76 5.76
N GLU A 58 24.03 -1.44 6.42
CA GLU A 58 23.89 -1.80 7.83
C GLU A 58 23.70 -0.50 8.66
N GLY A 59 22.48 -0.28 9.17
CA GLY A 59 22.08 0.95 9.89
C GLY A 59 21.12 1.89 9.15
N GLU A 60 20.78 1.64 7.89
CA GLU A 60 19.74 2.40 7.19
C GLU A 60 18.36 1.94 7.67
N LYS A 61 17.40 2.85 7.83
CA LYS A 61 16.08 2.51 8.40
C LYS A 61 15.23 1.75 7.37
N PRO A 62 14.44 0.75 7.80
CA PRO A 62 13.51 0.06 6.91
C PRO A 62 12.53 1.08 6.29
N ALA A 63 12.14 0.84 5.04
CA ALA A 63 11.14 1.67 4.38
C ALA A 63 9.77 1.36 4.98
N ILE A 64 9.32 2.21 5.91
CA ILE A 64 8.00 2.08 6.54
C ILE A 64 6.98 2.86 5.71
N PHE A 65 5.91 2.18 5.32
CA PHE A 65 4.78 2.73 4.61
C PHE A 65 3.57 2.82 5.54
N HIS A 66 2.96 4.00 5.62
CA HIS A 66 1.81 4.24 6.50
C HIS A 66 0.51 4.09 5.71
N LEU A 67 -0.42 3.30 6.24
CA LEU A 67 -1.75 3.09 5.68
C LEU A 67 -2.81 3.56 6.69
N PRO A 68 -3.95 4.09 6.24
CA PRO A 68 -5.05 4.41 7.15
C PRO A 68 -5.55 3.14 7.87
N PRO A 69 -6.03 3.25 9.12
CA PRO A 69 -6.53 2.14 9.93
C PRO A 69 -7.92 1.65 9.49
N LEU A 70 -8.19 1.62 8.18
CA LEU A 70 -9.45 1.13 7.63
C LEU A 70 -9.31 -0.32 7.18
N LEU A 71 -9.98 -1.22 7.89
CA LEU A 71 -10.05 -2.64 7.56
C LEU A 71 -10.81 -2.92 6.25
N GLU A 72 -11.64 -1.98 5.80
CA GLU A 72 -12.43 -2.12 4.57
C GLU A 72 -11.58 -2.29 3.31
N ALA A 73 -10.34 -1.78 3.31
CA ALA A 73 -9.39 -1.95 2.22
C ALA A 73 -8.64 -3.30 2.26
N TRP A 74 -8.81 -4.10 3.32
CA TRP A 74 -8.06 -5.33 3.56
C TRP A 74 -8.90 -6.55 3.19
N PHE A 75 -8.36 -7.37 2.29
CA PHE A 75 -8.96 -8.61 1.83
C PHE A 75 -8.02 -9.75 2.15
N VAL A 76 -8.56 -10.91 2.54
CA VAL A 76 -7.75 -12.12 2.68
C VAL A 76 -7.14 -12.44 1.32
N ALA A 77 -5.82 -12.55 1.28
CA ALA A 77 -5.14 -12.89 0.05
C ALA A 77 -5.18 -14.39 -0.20
N THR A 78 -5.27 -14.75 -1.47
CA THR A 78 -5.18 -16.14 -1.89
C THR A 78 -3.71 -16.57 -1.79
N PRO A 79 -3.39 -17.75 -1.24
CA PRO A 79 -2.04 -18.28 -1.31
C PRO A 79 -1.59 -18.42 -2.77
N GLY A 80 -0.35 -18.04 -3.05
CA GLY A 80 0.20 -17.92 -4.39
C GLY A 80 1.49 -17.11 -4.44
N HIS A 81 2.20 -17.20 -5.55
CA HIS A 81 3.41 -16.39 -5.79
C HIS A 81 3.05 -15.17 -6.62
N TYR A 82 3.07 -14.00 -5.98
CA TYR A 82 2.80 -12.72 -6.62
C TYR A 82 4.12 -12.04 -6.95
N LYS A 83 4.43 -12.01 -8.24
CA LYS A 83 5.60 -11.33 -8.77
C LYS A 83 5.14 -10.25 -9.74
N ASN A 84 5.53 -9.00 -9.46
CA ASN A 84 5.41 -7.90 -10.40
C ASN A 84 6.80 -7.35 -10.68
N GLU A 85 7.33 -7.56 -11.90
CA GLU A 85 8.64 -7.07 -12.30
C GLU A 85 8.68 -5.56 -12.53
N GLU A 86 7.57 -4.97 -12.97
CA GLU A 86 7.43 -3.52 -13.19
C GLU A 86 7.53 -2.75 -11.87
N HIS A 87 6.85 -3.25 -10.83
CA HIS A 87 6.93 -2.69 -9.48
C HIS A 87 7.99 -3.37 -8.60
N LYS A 88 8.70 -4.34 -9.16
CA LYS A 88 9.73 -5.18 -8.53
C LYS A 88 9.27 -5.84 -7.21
N VAL A 89 7.98 -6.14 -7.12
CA VAL A 89 7.37 -6.87 -6.01
C VAL A 89 7.57 -8.37 -6.22
N ASP A 90 7.97 -9.08 -5.17
CA ASP A 90 8.17 -10.54 -5.16
C ASP A 90 7.74 -11.04 -3.78
N ILE A 91 6.48 -11.51 -3.64
CA ILE A 91 5.91 -11.99 -2.38
C ILE A 91 5.27 -13.36 -2.59
N ILE A 92 5.50 -14.27 -1.65
CA ILE A 92 5.00 -15.65 -1.67
C ILE A 92 3.98 -15.77 -0.55
N ASP A 93 2.79 -16.25 -0.87
CA ASP A 93 1.68 -16.50 0.06
C ASP A 93 1.38 -15.31 0.99
N PRO A 94 1.04 -14.12 0.45
CA PRO A 94 0.61 -13.00 1.28
C PRO A 94 -0.61 -13.38 2.13
N ASP A 95 -0.69 -12.87 3.35
CA ASP A 95 -1.89 -13.03 4.19
C ASP A 95 -3.04 -12.15 3.69
N TYR A 96 -2.74 -10.93 3.22
CA TYR A 96 -3.75 -9.94 2.85
C TYR A 96 -3.44 -9.13 1.57
N PHE A 97 -4.48 -8.76 0.83
CA PHE A 97 -4.45 -7.74 -0.20
C PHE A 97 -4.99 -6.42 0.35
N VAL A 98 -4.29 -5.34 0.06
CA VAL A 98 -4.70 -3.99 0.46
C VAL A 98 -4.76 -3.11 -0.75
N THR A 99 -5.90 -2.49 -1.01
CA THR A 99 -6.05 -1.64 -2.20
C THR A 99 -6.66 -0.29 -1.89
N TRP A 100 -6.00 0.76 -2.38
CA TRP A 100 -6.39 2.15 -2.17
C TRP A 100 -6.44 2.92 -3.48
N ASP A 101 -7.51 3.71 -3.66
CA ASP A 101 -7.60 4.72 -4.69
C ASP A 101 -7.23 6.07 -4.07
N ILE A 102 -6.16 6.68 -4.57
CA ILE A 102 -5.64 7.97 -4.10
C ILE A 102 -6.11 9.02 -5.11
N VAL A 103 -7.20 9.71 -4.77
CA VAL A 103 -7.88 10.65 -5.67
C VAL A 103 -7.40 12.08 -5.40
N LYS A 104 -6.91 12.76 -6.44
CA LYS A 104 -6.57 14.18 -6.37
C LYS A 104 -7.85 15.01 -6.27
N LYS A 105 -8.03 15.81 -5.20
CA LYS A 105 -9.24 16.64 -5.00
C LYS A 105 -9.23 17.96 -5.78
N LYS A 106 -8.05 18.56 -5.98
CA LYS A 106 -7.88 19.83 -6.69
C LYS A 106 -6.65 19.79 -7.57
N ASP A 107 -6.78 20.31 -8.78
CA ASP A 107 -5.68 20.43 -9.73
C ASP A 107 -4.91 21.73 -9.53
N ASP A 108 -5.63 22.74 -9.05
CA ASP A 108 -5.17 24.10 -8.86
C ASP A 108 -5.05 24.37 -7.36
N THR A 109 -3.82 24.35 -6.86
CA THR A 109 -3.52 25.00 -5.59
C THR A 109 -2.23 25.76 -5.77
N GLU A 110 -2.28 27.07 -5.52
CA GLU A 110 -1.15 27.99 -5.52
C GLU A 110 0.03 27.41 -4.70
N GLU A 111 1.26 27.67 -5.16
CA GLU A 111 2.51 27.26 -4.50
C GLU A 111 2.47 27.61 -3.01
N GLY A 112 2.28 26.60 -2.16
CA GLY A 112 2.27 26.76 -0.69
C GLY A 112 1.09 26.11 0.04
N VAL A 113 0.11 25.53 -0.65
CA VAL A 113 -1.01 24.82 0.00
C VAL A 113 -0.92 23.32 -0.28
N ASN A 114 -0.88 22.53 0.80
CA ASN A 114 -0.76 21.07 0.81
C ASN A 114 -1.54 20.40 -0.33
N GLU A 115 -0.92 19.47 -1.04
CA GLU A 115 -1.59 18.65 -2.06
C GLU A 115 -2.67 17.78 -1.39
N TRP A 116 -3.95 18.08 -1.66
CA TRP A 116 -5.09 17.35 -1.07
C TRP A 116 -5.32 16.05 -1.86
N TRP A 117 -4.72 14.97 -1.39
CA TRP A 117 -5.00 13.61 -1.83
C TRP A 117 -5.99 12.94 -0.88
N GLU A 118 -7.05 12.37 -1.42
CA GLU A 118 -8.09 11.68 -0.66
C GLU A 118 -7.91 10.17 -0.83
N TRP A 119 -7.79 9.46 0.29
CA TRP A 119 -7.59 8.02 0.31
C TRP A 119 -8.95 7.32 0.36
N HIS A 120 -9.28 6.59 -0.69
CA HIS A 120 -10.50 5.80 -0.78
C HIS A 120 -10.17 4.31 -0.69
N PRO A 121 -10.66 3.59 0.33
CA PRO A 121 -10.47 2.14 0.42
C PRO A 121 -11.26 1.48 -0.72
N ARG A 122 -10.62 0.59 -1.47
CA ARG A 122 -11.33 -0.24 -2.43
C ARG A 122 -12.10 -1.31 -1.67
N LEU A 123 -13.42 -1.33 -1.84
CA LEU A 123 -14.31 -2.33 -1.21
C LEU A 123 -14.43 -3.63 -2.02
N SER A 124 -13.75 -3.73 -3.17
CA SER A 124 -13.74 -4.91 -4.02
C SER A 124 -12.37 -5.55 -4.01
N SER A 125 -12.34 -6.86 -3.80
CA SER A 125 -11.11 -7.64 -3.85
C SER A 125 -10.42 -7.45 -5.21
N PRO A 126 -9.11 -7.16 -5.25
CA PRO A 126 -8.39 -7.08 -6.51
C PRO A 126 -8.42 -8.46 -7.20
N SER A 127 -8.83 -8.50 -8.47
CA SER A 127 -8.65 -9.69 -9.30
C SER A 127 -7.18 -9.78 -9.71
N VAL A 128 -6.49 -10.76 -9.14
CA VAL A 128 -5.15 -11.15 -9.58
C VAL A 128 -5.34 -12.29 -10.57
N ASN A 129 -5.10 -12.03 -11.84
CA ASN A 129 -5.28 -12.97 -12.96
C ASN A 129 -3.92 -13.46 -13.47
#